data_AF-A0A925ME52-F1
#
_entry.id   AF-A0A925ME52-F1
#
_cell.length_a   1.000
_cell.length_b   1.000
_cell.length_c   1.000
_cell.angle_alpha   90.00
_cell.angle_beta   90.00
_cell.angle_gamma   90.00
#
_symmetry.space_group_name_H-M   'P 1'
#
loop_
_entity.id
_entity.type
_entity.pdbx_description
1 polymer ?
#
loop_
_entity_poly.entity_id
_entity_poly.type
_entity_poly.pdbx_seq_one_letter_code
_entity_poly.pdbx_strand_id
1 'polypeptide(L)'
;MFVDRYHLVVIKSPTQARHALAYVLGNWRKHGEDRSGPARNLLLDPYASGRSFPGWKELEHEREHVMRGMLADHEPLVVQKPTSWLLSVGWKLAGDVSAREIPTRRRGA
;
A
#
# COMPACT_ATOMS: atom_id res chain seq x y z
N MET A 1 -23.75 3.01 2.68
CA MET A 1 -24.61 2.29 1.70
C MET A 1 -23.76 2.06 0.45
N PHE A 2 -23.53 0.81 0.05
CA PHE A 2 -22.86 0.51 -1.24
C PHE A 2 -23.94 0.38 -2.32
N VAL A 3 -23.85 1.23 -3.35
CA VAL A 3 -24.77 1.25 -4.50
C VAL A 3 -24.15 0.45 -5.65
N ASP A 4 -24.22 -0.88 -5.56
CA ASP A 4 -24.07 -1.96 -6.56
C ASP A 4 -23.03 -1.87 -7.71
N ARG A 5 -22.19 -0.84 -7.76
CA ARG A 5 -21.16 -0.65 -8.79
C ARG A 5 -19.80 -0.66 -8.13
N TYR A 6 -19.04 -1.70 -8.43
CA TYR A 6 -17.63 -1.79 -8.09
C TYR A 6 -16.80 -1.96 -9.36
N HIS A 7 -15.57 -1.43 -9.33
CA HIS A 7 -14.63 -1.59 -10.43
C HIS A 7 -13.78 -2.83 -10.18
N LEU A 8 -14.00 -3.89 -10.98
CA LEU A 8 -13.21 -5.11 -10.91
C LEU A 8 -12.12 -5.11 -11.98
N VAL A 9 -10.90 -5.37 -11.57
CA VAL A 9 -9.77 -5.64 -12.46
C VAL A 9 -9.04 -6.89 -11.97
N VAL A 10 -9.01 -7.93 -12.80
CA VAL A 10 -8.22 -9.13 -12.51
C VAL A 10 -6.73 -8.81 -12.70
N ILE A 11 -5.92 -9.15 -11.70
CA ILE A 11 -4.46 -9.02 -11.74
C ILE A 11 -3.89 -10.22 -12.49
N LYS A 12 -3.23 -9.99 -13.63
CA LYS A 12 -2.75 -11.04 -14.54
C LYS A 12 -1.23 -11.11 -14.69
N SER A 13 -0.48 -10.16 -14.14
CA SER A 13 0.98 -10.12 -14.28
C SER A 13 1.68 -9.58 -13.03
N PRO A 14 2.98 -9.92 -12.85
CA PRO A 14 3.82 -9.34 -11.80
C PRO A 14 3.78 -7.81 -11.75
N THR A 15 3.93 -7.13 -12.90
CA THR A 15 3.90 -5.67 -12.99
C THR A 15 2.56 -5.11 -12.54
N GLN A 16 1.45 -5.74 -12.93
CA GLN A 16 0.13 -5.32 -12.50
C GLN A 16 -0.06 -5.53 -10.98
N ALA A 17 0.45 -6.63 -10.43
CA ALA A 17 0.40 -6.90 -8.99
C ALA A 17 1.18 -5.86 -8.19
N ARG A 18 2.42 -5.55 -8.61
CA ARG A 18 3.26 -4.52 -7.99
C ARG A 18 2.62 -3.14 -8.03
N HIS A 19 2.05 -2.75 -9.18
CA HIS A 19 1.33 -1.49 -9.31
C HIS A 19 0.04 -1.45 -8.47
N ALA A 20 -0.69 -2.57 -8.36
CA ALA A 20 -1.89 -2.63 -7.53
C ALA A 20 -1.57 -2.49 -6.04
N LEU A 21 -0.52 -3.18 -5.55
CA LEU A 21 -0.04 -3.05 -4.18
C LEU A 21 0.38 -1.61 -3.86
N ALA A 22 1.21 -1.04 -4.73
CA ALA A 22 1.62 0.36 -4.68
C ALA A 22 0.44 1.33 -4.63
N TYR A 23 -0.55 1.12 -5.50
CA TYR A 23 -1.73 1.96 -5.59
C TYR A 23 -2.55 1.90 -4.32
N VAL A 24 -2.90 0.69 -3.85
CA VAL A 24 -3.76 0.50 -2.68
C VAL A 24 -3.09 1.07 -1.43
N LEU A 25 -1.81 0.75 -1.19
CA LEU A 25 -1.10 1.19 0.01
C LEU A 25 -0.66 2.67 -0.06
N GLY A 26 -0.53 3.23 -1.26
CA GLY A 26 -0.14 4.63 -1.50
C GLY A 26 -1.29 5.57 -1.84
N ASN A 27 -2.54 5.11 -1.82
CA ASN A 27 -3.68 5.91 -2.30
C ASN A 27 -3.87 7.20 -1.48
N TRP A 28 -3.65 7.16 -0.17
CA TRP A 28 -3.72 8.32 0.70
C TRP A 28 -2.76 9.46 0.27
N ARG A 29 -1.55 9.14 -0.19
CA ARG A 29 -0.57 10.13 -0.71
C ARG A 29 -1.01 10.77 -2.01
N LYS A 30 -1.63 9.96 -2.87
CA LYS A 30 -2.25 10.44 -4.11
C LYS A 30 -3.34 11.47 -3.79
N HIS A 31 -4.09 11.27 -2.71
CA HIS A 31 -5.11 12.22 -2.23
C HIS A 31 -4.57 13.31 -1.29
N GLY A 32 -3.28 13.26 -0.93
CA GLY A 32 -2.62 14.26 -0.10
C GLY A 32 -2.97 14.20 1.39
N GLU A 33 -3.53 13.08 1.84
CA GLU A 33 -3.91 12.87 3.23
C GLU A 33 -2.69 12.82 4.17
N ASP A 34 -1.53 12.49 3.62
CA ASP A 34 -0.23 12.51 4.31
C ASP A 34 0.37 13.92 4.46
N ARG A 35 -0.31 14.98 4.02
CA ARG A 35 0.26 16.34 4.00
C ARG A 35 -0.16 17.23 5.16
N SER A 36 -1.11 16.78 5.99
CA SER A 36 -1.68 17.62 7.05
C SER A 36 -2.02 16.83 8.32
N GLY A 37 -2.24 17.56 9.41
CA GLY A 37 -2.62 16.98 10.69
C GLY A 37 -1.59 15.99 11.27
N PRO A 38 -2.03 15.07 12.14
CA PRO A 38 -1.17 14.03 12.72
C PRO A 38 -0.53 13.10 11.68
N ALA A 39 -1.19 12.92 10.53
CA ALA A 39 -0.74 12.06 9.43
C ALA A 39 0.55 12.55 8.76
N ARG A 40 0.89 13.84 8.85
CA ARG A 40 2.08 14.43 8.21
C ARG A 40 3.42 13.79 8.59
N ASN A 41 3.46 13.17 9.77
CA ASN A 41 4.65 12.52 10.32
C ASN A 41 4.62 11.00 10.12
N LEU A 42 3.60 10.46 9.46
CA LEU A 42 3.42 9.04 9.25
C LEU A 42 4.00 8.61 7.90
N LEU A 43 4.77 7.52 7.90
CA LEU A 43 5.27 6.92 6.68
C LEU A 43 4.20 6.03 6.00
N LEU A 44 3.32 5.41 6.79
CA LEU A 44 2.27 4.51 6.31
C LEU A 44 0.88 5.09 6.61
N ASP A 45 -0.09 4.75 5.76
CA ASP A 45 -1.50 5.06 5.99
C ASP A 45 -2.01 4.28 7.22
N PRO A 46 -2.46 4.95 8.30
CA PRO A 46 -2.98 4.26 9.48
C PRO A 46 -4.28 3.48 9.20
N TYR A 47 -4.98 3.79 8.10
CA TYR A 47 -6.24 3.16 7.69
C TYR A 47 -6.05 2.05 6.65
N ALA A 48 -4.81 1.71 6.29
CA ALA A 48 -4.50 0.64 5.34
C ALA A 48 -3.68 -0.48 5.99
N SER A 49 -3.62 -1.62 5.30
CA SER A 49 -2.83 -2.79 5.72
C SER A 49 -1.31 -2.66 5.52
N GLY A 50 -0.79 -1.44 5.36
CA GLY A 50 0.62 -1.19 5.06
C GLY A 50 1.55 -1.76 6.13
N ARG A 51 1.13 -1.77 7.39
CA ARG A 51 1.94 -2.27 8.51
C ARG A 51 2.29 -3.76 8.39
N SER A 52 1.39 -4.55 7.82
CA SER A 52 1.56 -5.99 7.63
C SER A 52 2.21 -6.33 6.29
N PHE A 53 2.48 -5.34 5.43
CA PHE A 53 3.11 -5.55 4.14
C PHE A 53 4.63 -5.70 4.32
N PRO A 54 5.22 -6.88 4.04
CA PRO A 54 6.64 -7.13 4.27
C PRO A 54 7.54 -6.61 3.15
N GLY A 55 6.95 -6.05 2.09
CA GLY A 55 7.64 -5.72 0.84
C GLY A 55 8.07 -4.27 0.69
N TRP A 56 8.10 -3.49 1.78
CA TRP A 56 8.53 -2.10 1.73
C TRP A 56 10.03 -2.00 1.49
N LYS A 57 10.42 -1.18 0.51
CA LYS A 57 11.82 -0.78 0.27
C LYS A 57 12.46 -0.19 1.53
N GLU A 58 11.70 0.58 2.30
CA GLU A 58 12.18 1.27 3.50
C GLU A 58 12.51 0.34 4.67
N LEU A 59 12.15 -0.94 4.63
CA LEU A 59 12.47 -1.88 5.73
C LEU A 59 13.97 -2.13 5.88
N GLU A 60 14.76 -1.99 4.80
CA GLU A 60 16.20 -2.23 4.83
C GLU A 60 16.97 -1.18 5.65
N HIS A 61 16.50 0.07 5.65
CA HIS A 61 17.25 1.20 6.22
C HIS A 61 16.45 2.03 7.23
N GLU A 62 15.11 1.90 7.25
CA GLU A 62 14.22 2.73 8.05
C GLU A 62 13.14 1.89 8.76
N ARG A 63 13.47 0.64 9.15
CA ARG A 63 12.54 -0.28 9.80
C ARG A 63 11.77 0.36 10.96
N GLU A 64 12.46 1.12 11.80
CA GLU A 64 11.84 1.81 12.93
C GLU A 64 10.80 2.83 12.45
N HIS A 65 11.07 3.58 11.37
CA HIS A 65 10.13 4.51 10.77
C HIS A 65 8.91 3.81 10.16
N VAL A 66 9.13 2.70 9.45
CA VAL A 66 8.04 1.87 8.90
C VAL A 66 7.16 1.29 10.02
N MET A 67 7.77 0.96 11.16
CA MET A 67 7.07 0.41 12.32
C MET A 67 6.57 1.49 13.30
N ARG A 68 6.94 2.76 13.10
CA ARG A 68 6.43 3.90 13.86
C ARG A 68 5.04 4.27 13.35
N GLY A 69 4.19 4.72 14.27
CA GLY A 69 2.92 5.34 13.93
C GLY A 69 1.79 4.34 13.69
N MET A 70 1.07 4.03 14.75
CA MET A 70 -0.39 4.08 14.65
C MET A 70 -0.80 5.37 15.35
N LEU A 71 -1.90 5.98 14.91
CA LEU A 71 -2.57 6.94 15.78
C LEU A 71 -2.87 6.20 17.10
N ALA A 72 -2.70 6.85 18.25
CA ALA A 72 -2.69 6.19 19.56
C ALA A 72 -3.97 5.37 19.88
N ASP A 73 -5.03 5.60 19.10
CA ASP A 73 -6.37 5.01 19.15
C ASP A 73 -6.66 3.98 18.06
N HIS A 74 -5.69 3.63 17.20
CA HIS A 74 -5.90 2.69 16.09
C HIS A 74 -5.31 1.31 16.40
N GLU A 75 -6.18 0.30 16.46
CA GLU A 75 -5.76 -1.09 16.45
C GLU A 75 -5.31 -1.51 15.04
N PRO A 76 -4.23 -2.31 14.92
CA PRO A 76 -3.79 -2.78 13.61
C PRO A 76 -4.83 -3.68 12.97
N LEU A 77 -5.16 -3.39 11.72
CA LEU A 77 -6.09 -4.19 10.93
C LEU A 77 -5.59 -5.65 10.81
N VAL A 78 -6.42 -6.60 11.24
CA VAL A 78 -6.16 -8.03 11.01
C VAL A 78 -6.27 -8.30 9.51
N VAL A 79 -5.21 -8.88 8.94
CA VAL A 79 -5.17 -9.23 7.51
C VAL A 79 -4.94 -10.71 7.28
N GLN A 80 -5.53 -11.22 6.20
CA GLN A 80 -5.19 -12.52 5.66
C GLN A 80 -3.90 -12.43 4.82
N LYS A 81 -3.05 -13.45 4.91
CA LYS A 81 -1.86 -13.53 4.06
C LYS A 81 -2.26 -13.76 2.60
N PRO A 82 -1.53 -13.20 1.63
CA PRO A 82 -1.80 -13.46 0.22
C PRO A 82 -1.61 -14.94 -0.11
N THR A 83 -2.59 -15.55 -0.78
CA THR A 83 -2.58 -16.97 -1.15
C THR A 83 -2.19 -17.21 -2.60
N SER A 84 -2.28 -16.20 -3.47
CA SER A 84 -1.86 -16.30 -4.86
C SER A 84 -0.36 -16.01 -5.00
N TRP A 85 0.30 -16.71 -5.93
CA TRP A 85 1.71 -16.48 -6.24
C TRP A 85 2.00 -15.01 -6.59
N LEU A 86 1.11 -14.37 -7.37
CA LEU A 86 1.27 -12.97 -7.78
C LEU A 86 1.36 -12.00 -6.60
N LEU A 87 0.51 -12.16 -5.58
CA LEU A 87 0.47 -11.25 -4.43
C LEU A 87 1.44 -11.67 -3.31
N SER A 88 1.82 -12.94 -3.22
CA SER A 88 2.79 -13.39 -2.22
C SER A 88 4.23 -13.02 -2.60
N VAL A 89 4.65 -13.34 -3.83
CA VAL A 89 6.05 -13.17 -4.25
C VAL A 89 6.21 -12.69 -5.69
N GLY A 90 5.28 -13.01 -6.59
CA GLY A 90 5.42 -12.75 -8.02
C GLY A 90 5.57 -11.28 -8.37
N TRP A 91 4.90 -10.39 -7.63
CA TRP A 91 5.02 -8.93 -7.79
C TRP A 91 6.47 -8.42 -7.69
N LYS A 92 7.35 -9.09 -6.94
CA LYS A 92 8.75 -8.67 -6.74
C LYS A 92 9.56 -8.66 -8.03
N LEU A 93 9.14 -9.43 -9.03
CA LEU A 93 9.78 -9.42 -10.37
C LEU A 93 9.65 -8.07 -11.08
N ALA A 94 8.76 -7.19 -10.63
CA ALA A 94 8.56 -5.85 -11.17
C ALA A 94 9.20 -4.72 -10.33
N GLY A 95 10.04 -5.08 -9.35
CA GLY A 95 10.76 -4.14 -8.48
C GLY A 95 10.05 -3.82 -7.16
N ASP A 96 10.75 -3.09 -6.30
CA ASP A 96 10.31 -2.80 -4.93
C ASP A 96 9.14 -1.81 -4.87
N VAL A 97 8.38 -1.87 -3.78
CA VAL A 97 7.32 -0.93 -3.42
C VAL A 97 7.86 0.02 -2.37
N SER A 98 7.80 1.33 -2.62
CA SER A 98 8.25 2.35 -1.67
C SER A 98 7.06 2.99 -0.97
N ALA A 99 7.14 3.15 0.35
CA ALA A 99 6.12 3.86 1.11
C ALA A 99 5.97 5.32 0.64
N ARG A 100 6.99 5.89 0.00
CA ARG A 100 7.02 7.28 -0.48
C ARG A 100 6.55 7.45 -1.92
N GLU A 101 6.27 6.37 -2.63
CA GLU A 101 5.80 6.50 -4.01
C GLU A 101 4.41 7.14 -4.03
N ILE A 102 4.17 8.02 -5.01
CA ILE A 102 2.86 8.64 -5.23
C ILE A 102 2.26 7.94 -6.44
N PRO A 103 1.24 7.07 -6.27
CA PRO A 103 0.64 6.34 -7.38
C PRO A 103 0.06 7.30 -8.42
N THR A 104 0.64 7.27 -9.61
CA THR A 104 0.11 8.04 -10.75
C THR A 104 -1.01 7.26 -11.44
N ARG A 105 -1.85 7.97 -12.19
CA ARG A 105 -2.87 7.32 -13.02
C ARG A 105 -2.16 6.46 -14.06
N ARG A 106 -2.66 5.24 -14.27
CA ARG A 106 -2.23 4.38 -15.38
C ARG A 106 -2.33 5.20 -16.67
N ARG A 107 -1.22 5.39 -17.38
CA ARG A 107 -1.27 5.94 -18.75
C ARG A 107 -2.12 4.95 -19.57
N GLY A 108 -3.15 5.45 -20.24
CA GLY A 108 -4.12 4.62 -20.97
C GLY A 108 -3.42 3.69 -21.95
N ALA A 109 -3.97 2.47 -22.07
CA ALA A 109 -3.73 1.60 -23.21
C ALA A 109 -4.53 2.09 -24.42
#